data_AF-A0A918XJN9-F1
#
_entry.id   AF-A0A918XJN9-F1
#
_cell.length_a   1.000
_cell.length_b   1.000
_cell.length_c   1.000
_cell.angle_alpha   90.00
_cell.angle_beta   90.00
_cell.angle_gamma   90.00
#
_symmetry.space_group_name_H-M   'P 1'
#
loop_
_entity.id
_entity.type
_entity.pdbx_description
1 polymer ?
#
loop_
_entity_poly.entity_id
_entity_poly.type
_entity_poly.pdbx_seq_one_letter_code
_entity_poly.pdbx_strand_id
1 'polypeptide(L)'
;MAALEAIAEQLCLYLADRDRVLAENVLYFAGVHQPDLRPLSRRWVHGMTTILSAHTSPAAARATAVYMDGAVLYALLNDTPLDQEELRAAIDLALWSTHGAFLGPHRGPSV
;
A
#
# COMPACT_ATOMS: atom_id res chain seq x y z
N MET A 1 8.51 14.23 0.61
CA MET A 1 7.31 14.94 0.14
C MET A 1 7.07 14.67 -1.35
N ALA A 2 7.92 15.14 -2.28
CA ALA A 2 7.76 14.90 -3.72
C ALA A 2 7.63 13.42 -4.15
N ALA A 3 8.35 12.50 -3.50
CA ALA A 3 8.24 11.07 -3.80
C ALA A 3 6.88 10.46 -3.42
N LEU A 4 6.17 11.03 -2.44
CA LEU A 4 4.89 10.52 -1.96
C LEU A 4 3.73 10.99 -2.83
N GLU A 5 3.79 12.25 -3.26
CA GLU A 5 2.89 12.80 -4.27
C GLU A 5 2.97 11.99 -5.56
N ALA A 6 4.18 11.64 -6.01
CA ALA A 6 4.36 10.78 -7.17
C ALA A 6 3.73 9.39 -7.01
N ILE A 7 3.82 8.78 -5.82
CA ILE A 7 3.20 7.46 -5.56
C ILE A 7 1.67 7.56 -5.59
N ALA A 8 1.10 8.58 -4.93
CA ALA A 8 -0.35 8.79 -4.92
C ALA A 8 -0.87 9.05 -6.34
N GLU A 9 -0.18 9.90 -7.11
CA GLU A 9 -0.53 10.19 -8.50
C GLU A 9 -0.47 8.93 -9.39
N GLN A 10 0.61 8.15 -9.29
CA GLN A 10 0.72 6.89 -10.04
C GLN A 10 -0.37 5.89 -9.65
N LEU A 11 -0.74 5.82 -8.37
CA LEU A 11 -1.84 4.98 -7.91
C LEU A 11 -3.18 5.45 -8.46
N CYS A 12 -3.46 6.76 -8.46
CA CYS A 12 -4.66 7.32 -9.09
C CYS A 12 -4.74 6.98 -10.57
N LEU A 13 -3.64 7.15 -11.31
CA LEU A 13 -3.56 6.83 -12.74
C LEU A 13 -3.79 5.33 -12.99
N TYR A 14 -3.25 4.47 -12.14
CA TYR A 14 -3.49 3.03 -12.20
C TYR A 14 -4.97 2.69 -11.94
N LEU A 15 -5.57 3.26 -10.90
CA LEU A 15 -6.96 3.00 -10.51
C LEU A 15 -7.98 3.53 -11.54
N ALA A 16 -7.61 4.52 -12.35
CA ALA A 16 -8.46 5.03 -13.43
C ALA A 16 -8.64 4.03 -14.59
N ASP A 17 -7.72 3.06 -14.77
CA ASP A 17 -7.80 2.01 -15.79
C ASP A 17 -8.48 0.75 -15.23
N ARG A 18 -9.81 0.80 -15.12
CA ARG A 18 -10.61 -0.27 -14.49
C ARG A 18 -10.39 -1.66 -15.11
N ASP A 19 -10.28 -1.73 -16.44
CA ASP A 19 -10.12 -3.02 -17.14
C ASP A 19 -8.78 -3.66 -16.83
N ARG A 20 -7.71 -2.84 -16.78
CA ARG A 20 -6.39 -3.29 -16.33
C ARG A 20 -6.42 -3.77 -14.89
N VAL A 21 -7.01 -2.98 -14.00
CA VAL A 21 -7.08 -3.31 -12.56
C VAL A 21 -7.86 -4.60 -12.35
N LEU A 22 -8.97 -4.82 -13.07
CA LEU A 22 -9.72 -6.07 -13.01
C LEU A 22 -8.89 -7.28 -13.46
N ALA A 23 -8.19 -7.17 -14.58
CA ALA A 23 -7.36 -8.26 -15.10
C ALA A 23 -6.23 -8.65 -14.12
N GLU A 24 -5.56 -7.66 -13.53
CA GLU A 24 -4.52 -7.87 -12.53
C GLU A 24 -5.11 -8.44 -11.22
N ASN A 25 -6.31 -8.00 -10.82
CA ASN A 25 -6.99 -8.49 -9.63
C ASN A 25 -7.47 -9.95 -9.75
N VAL A 26 -7.86 -10.40 -10.94
CA VAL A 26 -8.15 -11.84 -11.18
C VAL A 26 -6.93 -12.70 -10.87
N LEU A 27 -5.76 -12.28 -11.34
CA LEU A 27 -4.50 -12.98 -11.05
C LEU A 27 -4.17 -12.95 -9.55
N TYR A 28 -4.39 -11.81 -8.89
CA TYR A 28 -4.18 -11.68 -7.45
C TYR A 28 -5.03 -12.68 -6.64
N PHE A 29 -6.33 -12.79 -6.94
CA PHE A 29 -7.23 -13.72 -6.26
C PHE A 29 -6.99 -15.18 -6.63
N ALA A 30 -6.45 -15.47 -7.82
CA ALA A 30 -6.14 -16.84 -8.22
C ALA A 30 -5.19 -17.52 -7.22
N GLY A 31 -4.22 -16.81 -6.64
CA GLY A 31 -3.31 -17.32 -5.61
C GLY A 31 -3.98 -17.65 -4.26
N VAL A 32 -5.17 -17.14 -3.98
CA VAL A 32 -5.96 -17.50 -2.79
C VAL A 32 -6.48 -18.92 -2.92
N HIS A 33 -6.94 -19.29 -4.12
CA HIS A 33 -7.54 -20.58 -4.40
C HIS A 33 -6.56 -21.63 -4.94
N GLN A 34 -5.48 -21.20 -5.60
CA GLN A 34 -4.49 -22.06 -6.24
C GLN A 34 -3.09 -21.77 -5.66
N PRO A 35 -2.56 -22.62 -4.75
CA PRO A 35 -1.28 -22.38 -4.10
C PRO A 35 -0.10 -22.16 -5.05
N ASP A 36 -0.09 -22.84 -6.19
CA ASP A 36 0.98 -22.75 -7.20
C ASP A 36 1.03 -21.37 -7.87
N LEU A 37 -0.08 -20.62 -7.85
CA LEU A 37 -0.15 -19.26 -8.38
C LEU A 37 0.28 -18.20 -7.37
N ARG A 38 0.50 -18.54 -6.09
CA ARG A 38 0.88 -17.56 -5.05
C ARG A 38 2.15 -16.77 -5.38
N PRO A 39 3.23 -17.36 -5.93
CA PRO A 39 4.43 -16.59 -6.29
C PRO A 39 4.11 -15.47 -7.30
N LEU A 40 3.28 -15.78 -8.29
CA LEU A 40 2.88 -14.83 -9.32
C LEU A 40 1.88 -13.80 -8.77
N SER A 41 0.89 -14.25 -7.99
CA SER A 41 -0.15 -13.39 -7.38
C SER A 41 0.44 -12.37 -6.42
N ARG A 42 1.52 -12.74 -5.70
CA ARG A 42 2.21 -11.87 -4.74
C ARG A 42 3.20 -10.90 -5.39
N ARG A 43 3.43 -11.00 -6.70
CA ARG A 43 4.47 -10.22 -7.38
C ARG A 43 4.26 -8.71 -7.26
N TRP A 44 3.01 -8.26 -7.39
CA TRP A 44 2.67 -6.84 -7.29
C TRP A 44 2.95 -6.31 -5.87
N VAL A 45 2.32 -6.90 -4.85
CA VAL A 45 2.46 -6.45 -3.45
C VAL A 45 3.90 -6.55 -2.94
N HIS A 46 4.63 -7.60 -3.35
CA HIS A 46 6.03 -7.75 -2.98
C HIS A 46 6.93 -6.73 -3.69
N GLY A 47 6.71 -6.49 -4.98
CA GLY A 47 7.42 -5.46 -5.74
C GLY A 47 7.22 -4.07 -5.15
N MET A 48 5.97 -3.71 -4.86
CA MET A 48 5.62 -2.45 -4.21
C MET A 48 6.28 -2.32 -2.83
N THR A 49 6.20 -3.36 -2.00
CA THR A 49 6.85 -3.35 -0.68
C THR A 49 8.36 -3.16 -0.80
N THR A 50 9.02 -3.82 -1.78
CA THR A 50 10.46 -3.69 -2.02
C THR A 50 10.83 -2.27 -2.46
N ILE A 51 10.07 -1.66 -3.38
CA ILE A 51 10.29 -0.28 -3.82
C ILE A 51 10.15 0.69 -2.64
N LEU A 52 9.06 0.57 -1.88
CA LEU A 52 8.79 1.45 -0.74
C LEU A 52 9.84 1.29 0.37
N SER A 53 10.38 0.09 0.57
CA SER A 53 11.41 -0.17 1.60
C SER A 53 12.72 0.60 1.36
N ALA A 54 12.97 1.11 0.15
CA ALA A 54 14.11 2.00 -0.11
C ALA A 54 13.92 3.42 0.47
N HIS A 55 12.68 3.80 0.82
CA HIS A 55 12.31 5.15 1.21
C HIS A 55 11.70 5.26 2.62
N THR A 56 11.40 4.13 3.27
CA THR A 56 10.78 4.07 4.60
C THR A 56 11.17 2.79 5.33
N SER A 57 10.73 2.62 6.58
CA SER A 57 10.94 1.37 7.32
C SER A 57 10.20 0.20 6.66
N PRO A 58 10.71 -1.04 6.78
CA PRO A 58 10.04 -2.22 6.18
C PRO A 58 8.60 -2.43 6.68
N ALA A 59 8.30 -2.00 7.91
CA ALA A 59 6.95 -2.06 8.46
C ALA A 59 6.03 -1.02 7.81
N ALA A 60 6.48 0.22 7.62
CA ALA A 60 5.71 1.25 6.92
C ALA A 60 5.52 0.89 5.43
N ALA A 61 6.56 0.37 4.78
CA ALA A 61 6.49 -0.07 3.38
C ALA A 61 5.40 -1.13 3.18
N ARG A 62 5.37 -2.14 4.06
CA ARG A 62 4.35 -3.19 4.03
C ARG A 62 2.95 -2.67 4.37
N ALA A 63 2.82 -1.82 5.39
CA ALA A 63 1.53 -1.22 5.75
C ALA A 63 0.94 -0.40 4.59
N THR A 64 1.79 0.37 3.92
CA THR A 64 1.43 1.15 2.74
C THR A 64 0.99 0.25 1.59
N ALA A 65 1.78 -0.80 1.27
CA ALA A 65 1.41 -1.74 0.20
C ALA A 65 0.07 -2.44 0.46
N VAL A 66 -0.19 -2.85 1.70
CA VAL A 66 -1.48 -3.47 2.10
C VAL A 66 -2.64 -2.47 2.00
N TYR A 67 -2.43 -1.21 2.35
CA TYR A 67 -3.44 -0.16 2.13
C TYR A 67 -3.75 0.01 0.64
N MET A 68 -2.73 0.01 -0.22
CA MET A 68 -2.92 0.13 -1.67
C MET A 68 -3.72 -1.06 -2.24
N ASP A 69 -3.49 -2.30 -1.77
CA ASP A 69 -4.34 -3.45 -2.12
C ASP A 69 -5.80 -3.20 -1.74
N GLY A 70 -6.04 -2.64 -0.55
CA GLY A 70 -7.38 -2.27 -0.09
C GLY A 70 -8.05 -1.21 -0.96
N ALA A 71 -7.29 -0.20 -1.40
CA ALA A 71 -7.78 0.83 -2.30
C ALA A 71 -8.17 0.27 -3.68
N VAL A 72 -7.40 -0.71 -4.20
CA VAL A 72 -7.74 -1.45 -5.42
C VAL A 72 -9.07 -2.19 -5.26
N LEU A 73 -9.23 -2.97 -4.18
CA LEU A 73 -10.48 -3.68 -3.92
C LEU A 73 -11.66 -2.72 -3.74
N TYR A 74 -11.45 -1.60 -3.05
CA TYR A 74 -12.47 -0.58 -2.88
C TYR A 74 -12.92 -0.03 -4.23
N ALA A 75 -11.98 0.39 -5.10
CA ALA A 75 -12.30 0.94 -6.41
C ALA A 75 -13.10 -0.04 -7.28
N LEU A 76 -12.70 -1.32 -7.27
CA LEU A 76 -13.39 -2.37 -8.03
C LEU A 76 -14.80 -2.68 -7.51
N LEU A 77 -14.99 -2.70 -6.19
CA LEU A 77 -16.28 -3.03 -5.58
C LEU A 77 -17.29 -1.88 -5.63
N ASN A 78 -16.82 -0.63 -5.69
CA ASN A 78 -17.66 0.57 -5.67
C ASN A 78 -17.76 1.25 -7.04
N ASP A 79 -17.11 0.71 -8.07
CA ASP A 79 -16.98 1.31 -9.41
C ASP A 79 -16.48 2.77 -9.40
N THR A 80 -15.84 3.18 -8.30
CA THR A 80 -15.34 4.54 -8.06
C THR A 80 -14.08 4.46 -7.20
N PRO A 81 -12.93 4.97 -7.67
CA PRO A 81 -11.71 5.00 -6.87
C PRO A 81 -11.79 6.07 -5.76
N LEU A 82 -10.94 5.91 -4.74
CA LEU A 82 -10.65 6.99 -3.80
C LEU A 82 -10.02 8.17 -4.55
N ASP A 83 -10.28 9.39 -4.09
CA ASP A 83 -9.65 10.56 -4.70
C ASP A 83 -8.16 10.66 -4.33
N GLN A 84 -7.44 11.51 -5.07
CA GLN A 84 -5.99 11.67 -4.89
C GLN A 84 -5.61 12.21 -3.51
N GLU A 85 -6.45 13.07 -2.92
CA GLU A 85 -6.18 13.65 -1.62
C GLU A 85 -6.36 12.62 -0.50
N GLU A 86 -7.41 11.81 -0.57
CA GLU A 86 -7.66 10.70 0.35
C GLU A 86 -6.52 9.67 0.31
N LEU A 87 -6.10 9.26 -0.89
CA LEU A 87 -4.98 8.33 -1.08
C LEU A 87 -3.68 8.89 -0.51
N ARG A 88 -3.37 10.17 -0.79
CA ARG A 88 -2.18 10.85 -0.24
C ARG A 88 -2.21 10.88 1.28
N ALA A 89 -3.31 11.31 1.88
CA ALA A 89 -3.43 11.44 3.32
C ALA A 89 -3.23 10.09 4.05
N ALA A 90 -3.79 9.01 3.51
CA ALA A 90 -3.62 7.68 4.08
C ALA A 90 -2.19 7.15 3.95
N ILE A 91 -1.53 7.38 2.81
CA ILE A 91 -0.13 7.02 2.60
C ILE A 91 0.77 7.81 3.56
N ASP A 92 0.54 9.12 3.71
CA ASP A 92 1.28 9.97 4.64
C ASP A 92 1.17 9.43 6.08
N LEU A 93 -0.03 9.03 6.51
CA LEU A 93 -0.26 8.45 7.84
C LEU A 93 0.46 7.10 8.04
N ALA A 94 0.39 6.21 7.05
CA ALA A 94 1.04 4.89 7.11
C ALA A 94 2.56 5.01 7.24
N LEU A 95 3.14 6.02 6.59
CA LEU A 95 4.57 6.29 6.64
C LEU A 95 4.99 6.99 7.93
N TRP A 96 4.18 7.91 8.46
CA TRP A 96 4.45 8.63 9.70
C TRP A 96 4.37 7.73 10.94
N SER A 97 3.31 6.93 11.05
CA SER A 97 3.04 6.05 12.20
C SER A 97 4.14 5.02 12.48
N THR A 98 5.00 4.74 11.49
CA THR A 98 6.10 3.78 11.62
C THR A 98 7.48 4.43 11.76
N HIS A 99 7.57 5.76 11.64
CA HIS A 99 8.77 6.53 11.99
C HIS A 99 8.77 6.95 13.48
N GLY A 100 7.61 6.96 14.15
CA GLY A 100 7.42 7.57 15.48
C GLY A 100 7.37 6.64 16.71
N ALA A 101 7.53 5.32 16.58
CA ALA A 101 7.28 4.38 17.68
C ALA A 101 8.54 3.84 18.41
N PHE A 102 9.75 4.32 18.12
CA PHE A 102 10.98 3.82 18.79
C PHE A 102 11.75 4.84 19.65
N LEU A 103 11.29 6.09 19.78
CA LEU A 103 11.94 7.06 20.69
C LEU A 103 10.91 7.79 21.56
N GLY A 104 10.38 7.07 22.54
CA GLY A 104 9.83 7.67 23.77
C GLY A 104 10.83 7.45 24.91
N PRO A 105 11.12 8.43 25.78
CA PRO A 105 12.15 8.29 26.80
C PRO A 105 11.69 7.27 27.84
N HIS A 106 12.54 6.28 28.12
CA HIS A 106 12.50 5.52 29.38
C HIS A 106 12.65 6.53 30.55
N ARG A 107 11.54 7.03 31.07
CA ARG A 107 11.48 7.47 32.47
C ARG A 107 11.04 6.27 33.28
N GLY A 108 12.02 5.56 33.85
CA GLY A 108 11.75 4.73 35.00
C GLY A 108 11.17 5.60 36.13
N PRO A 109 10.26 5.08 36.97
CA PRO A 109 9.78 5.84 38.11
C PRO A 109 10.95 6.07 39.07
N SER A 110 11.35 7.32 39.22
CA SER A 110 12.02 7.79 40.44
C SER A 110 10.95 8.20 41.42
N VAL A 111 10.53 7.27 42.28
CA VAL A 111 10.26 7.42 43.73
C VAL A 111 10.22 6.00 44.31
#